data_AF-A0A6J6HUU8-F1
#
_entry.id   AF-A0A6J6HUU8-F1
#
_cell.length_a   1.000
_cell.length_b   1.000
_cell.length_c   1.000
_cell.angle_alpha   90.00
_cell.angle_beta   90.00
_cell.angle_gamma   90.00
#
_symmetry.space_group_name_H-M   'P 1'
#
loop_
_entity.id
_entity.type
_entity.pdbx_description
1 polymer ?
#
loop_
_entity_poly.entity_id
_entity_poly.type
_entity_poly.pdbx_seq_one_letter_code
_entity_poly.pdbx_strand_id
1 'polypeptide(L)'
;MAKGASNASSRRLTLLVGALDALFISALTIVILLGLGTAVWVIENDPDIPWIMSLQTMGNLWFAGHGVSIHVGEQALAGIDSPAFDISLAPLGLMAVVYLFGRRTARKLWGALEFWPGWLGAFIVYATVAIVLTPIASSPTVHPVANEAAAIPALLYVASMVVTNLFGRSQNTEVVTRERAWLDDQIARRSQTANWFLASLSKPAFIAGTAVVVGLLAVSAIFLAVSLTFNWVSVTRLYEGLQVSLIGGIAVTLAQLALLPNLIIFGAAWLTGVGFSIGAGSTVSPFGTELGPIPSIPFFGGLPIGENPFGLMVLVVPVLLALAATVLVKPHAADIRFNFASPLSAAISLGLGIGLVAALEAALLAWVASGGIGPERLAEFGVNPWMLALVVFVEVAPVSFLAAFYSARPDKAAPIPEHLKR
;
A
#
# COMPACT_ATOMS: atom_id res chain seq x y z
N MET A 1 -40.04 3.04 24.99
CA MET A 1 -39.01 2.39 25.84
C MET A 1 -38.46 1.10 25.23
N ALA A 2 -39.29 0.20 24.65
CA ALA A 2 -38.82 -1.07 24.06
C ALA A 2 -37.78 -0.94 22.91
N LYS A 3 -37.96 0.01 21.97
CA LYS A 3 -37.03 0.26 20.84
C LYS A 3 -35.64 0.77 21.28
N GLY A 4 -35.55 1.40 22.46
CA GLY A 4 -34.29 1.86 23.04
C GLY A 4 -33.49 0.71 23.68
N ALA A 5 -34.18 -0.22 24.33
CA ALA A 5 -33.55 -1.40 24.94
C ALA A 5 -33.02 -2.39 23.88
N SER A 6 -33.76 -2.61 22.79
CA SER A 6 -33.30 -3.45 21.66
C SER A 6 -32.04 -2.90 20.99
N ASN A 7 -31.98 -1.58 20.79
CA ASN A 7 -30.83 -0.92 20.19
C ASN A 7 -29.60 -0.95 21.11
N ALA A 8 -29.78 -0.76 22.42
CA ALA A 8 -28.70 -0.89 23.39
C ALA A 8 -28.11 -2.30 23.42
N SER A 9 -28.96 -3.34 23.34
CA SER A 9 -28.51 -4.74 23.26
C SER A 9 -27.72 -5.01 21.98
N SER A 10 -28.19 -4.51 20.84
CA SER A 10 -27.48 -4.64 19.55
C SER A 10 -26.11 -3.97 19.56
N ARG A 11 -26.00 -2.74 20.11
CA ARG A 11 -24.71 -2.03 20.23
C ARG A 11 -23.70 -2.78 21.10
N ARG A 12 -24.15 -3.34 22.22
CA ARG A 12 -23.30 -4.15 23.11
C ARG A 12 -22.76 -5.39 22.39
N LEU A 13 -23.60 -6.07 21.62
CA LEU A 13 -23.18 -7.23 20.84
C LEU A 13 -22.14 -6.84 19.77
N THR A 14 -22.39 -5.79 18.98
CA THR A 14 -21.43 -5.31 17.96
C THR A 14 -20.09 -4.92 18.58
N LEU A 15 -20.12 -4.24 19.73
CA LEU A 15 -18.91 -3.88 20.48
C LEU A 15 -18.13 -5.12 20.92
N LEU A 16 -18.80 -6.11 21.50
CA LEU A 16 -18.16 -7.35 21.94
C LEU A 16 -17.58 -8.16 20.78
N VAL A 17 -18.27 -8.23 19.64
CA VAL A 17 -17.77 -8.91 18.44
C VAL A 17 -16.49 -8.24 17.94
N GLY A 18 -16.49 -6.91 17.81
CA GLY A 18 -15.31 -6.15 17.39
C GLY A 18 -14.13 -6.31 18.37
N ALA A 19 -14.39 -6.24 19.67
CA ALA A 19 -13.39 -6.40 20.72
C ALA A 19 -12.79 -7.81 20.77
N LEU A 20 -13.64 -8.85 20.76
CA LEU A 20 -13.20 -10.24 20.85
C LEU A 20 -12.39 -10.67 19.64
N ASP A 21 -12.80 -10.25 18.43
CA ASP A 21 -12.06 -10.56 17.23
C ASP A 21 -10.73 -9.83 17.14
N ALA A 22 -10.68 -8.56 17.55
CA ALA A 22 -9.42 -7.83 17.67
C ALA A 22 -8.46 -8.55 18.63
N LEU A 23 -8.95 -8.99 19.79
CA LEU A 23 -8.16 -9.73 20.77
C LEU A 23 -7.64 -11.06 20.19
N PHE A 24 -8.51 -11.81 19.51
CA PHE A 24 -8.15 -13.08 18.90
C PHE A 24 -7.08 -12.89 17.82
N ILE A 25 -7.23 -11.90 16.94
CA ILE A 25 -6.28 -11.61 15.85
C ILE A 25 -4.94 -11.14 16.40
N SER A 26 -4.94 -10.22 17.36
CA SER A 26 -3.69 -9.74 17.98
C SER A 26 -2.98 -10.87 18.73
N ALA A 27 -3.71 -11.68 19.50
CA ALA A 27 -3.13 -12.84 20.19
C ALA A 27 -2.59 -13.88 19.20
N LEU A 28 -3.33 -14.20 18.14
CA LEU A 28 -2.92 -15.16 17.11
C LEU A 28 -1.62 -14.74 16.44
N THR A 29 -1.51 -13.47 16.03
CA THR A 29 -0.30 -12.94 15.36
C THR A 29 0.90 -12.94 16.29
N ILE A 30 0.73 -12.53 17.56
CA ILE A 30 1.79 -12.57 18.58
C ILE A 30 2.24 -14.02 18.83
N VAL A 31 1.31 -14.96 18.99
CA VAL A 31 1.63 -16.39 19.23
C VAL A 31 2.38 -17.01 18.06
N ILE A 32 1.97 -16.72 16.81
CA ILE A 32 2.67 -17.21 15.61
C ILE A 32 4.11 -16.68 15.57
N LEU A 33 4.29 -15.37 15.77
CA LEU A 33 5.62 -14.76 15.77
C LEU A 33 6.49 -15.28 16.92
N LEU A 34 5.93 -15.41 18.12
CA LEU A 34 6.63 -15.97 19.28
C LEU A 34 7.03 -17.43 19.04
N GLY A 35 6.15 -18.23 18.43
CA GLY A 35 6.46 -19.61 18.05
C GLY A 35 7.61 -19.69 17.06
N LEU A 36 7.61 -18.84 16.03
CA LEU A 36 8.69 -18.74 15.06
C LEU A 36 10.01 -18.31 15.71
N GLY A 37 9.99 -17.23 16.51
CA GLY A 37 11.19 -16.77 17.21
C GLY A 37 11.70 -17.78 18.23
N THR A 38 10.83 -18.48 18.94
CA THR A 38 11.25 -19.53 19.88
C THR A 38 11.87 -20.70 19.13
N ALA A 39 11.31 -21.11 17.99
CA ALA A 39 11.90 -22.16 17.17
C ALA A 39 13.31 -21.78 16.66
N VAL A 40 13.48 -20.55 16.16
CA VAL A 40 14.79 -20.02 15.76
C VAL A 40 15.75 -19.99 16.95
N TRP A 41 15.30 -19.52 18.11
CA TRP A 41 16.14 -19.45 19.30
C TRP A 41 16.59 -20.82 19.81
N VAL A 42 15.71 -21.83 19.82
CA VAL A 42 16.05 -23.19 20.25
C VAL A 42 17.03 -23.86 19.29
N ILE A 43 16.96 -23.56 17.99
CA ILE A 43 17.68 -24.32 16.96
C ILE A 43 19.00 -23.64 16.54
N GLU A 44 19.02 -22.31 16.46
CA GLU A 44 20.11 -21.56 15.83
C GLU A 44 20.96 -20.73 16.79
N ASN A 45 20.42 -20.31 17.94
CA ASN A 45 21.14 -19.40 18.83
C ASN A 45 22.11 -20.13 19.76
N ASP A 46 23.18 -19.41 20.11
CA ASP A 46 24.09 -19.80 21.19
C ASP A 46 23.29 -19.95 22.51
N PRO A 47 23.48 -21.03 23.30
CA PRO A 47 22.83 -21.20 24.60
C PRO A 47 22.96 -20.00 25.55
N ASP A 48 24.00 -19.18 25.38
CA ASP A 48 24.24 -17.99 26.19
C ASP A 48 23.32 -16.80 25.83
N ILE A 49 22.61 -16.85 24.70
CA ILE A 49 21.65 -15.82 24.30
C ILE A 49 20.33 -16.01 25.06
N PRO A 50 19.87 -15.05 25.86
CA PRO A 50 18.61 -15.17 26.58
C PRO A 50 17.39 -15.25 25.66
N TRP A 51 16.45 -16.17 25.92
CA TRP A 51 15.20 -16.32 25.15
C TRP A 51 14.40 -15.02 25.04
N ILE A 52 14.47 -14.14 26.05
CA ILE A 52 13.78 -12.84 26.05
C ILE A 52 14.15 -11.97 24.84
N MET A 53 15.37 -12.09 24.31
CA MET A 53 15.79 -11.35 23.10
C MET A 53 14.96 -11.78 21.89
N SER A 54 14.63 -13.07 21.79
CA SER A 54 13.76 -13.58 20.72
C SER A 54 12.33 -13.03 20.83
N LEU A 55 11.79 -12.96 22.04
CA LEU A 55 10.49 -12.31 22.29
C LEU A 55 10.53 -10.83 21.88
N GLN A 56 11.59 -10.11 22.24
CA GLN A 56 11.77 -8.69 21.88
C GLN A 56 11.90 -8.51 20.36
N THR A 57 12.69 -9.33 19.67
CA THR A 57 12.82 -9.28 18.20
C THR A 57 11.48 -9.53 17.51
N MET A 58 10.72 -10.55 17.95
CA MET A 58 9.41 -10.87 17.37
C MET A 58 8.34 -9.81 17.71
N GLY A 59 8.42 -9.20 18.89
CA GLY A 59 7.60 -8.05 19.27
C GLY A 59 7.87 -6.82 18.38
N ASN A 60 9.14 -6.49 18.15
CA ASN A 60 9.53 -5.42 17.23
C ASN A 60 9.10 -5.72 15.79
N LEU A 61 9.19 -6.98 15.34
CA LEU A 61 8.67 -7.38 14.03
C LEU A 61 7.15 -7.23 13.95
N TRP A 62 6.41 -7.53 15.03
CA TRP A 62 4.97 -7.27 15.09
C TRP A 62 4.67 -5.77 14.92
N PHE A 63 5.39 -4.89 15.62
CA PHE A 63 5.25 -3.44 15.48
C PHE A 63 5.60 -2.93 14.07
N ALA A 64 6.74 -3.36 13.53
CA ALA A 64 7.13 -3.06 12.15
C ALA A 64 6.06 -3.50 11.15
N GLY A 65 5.44 -4.67 11.37
CA GLY A 65 4.32 -5.15 10.56
C GLY A 65 3.07 -4.27 10.56
N HIS A 66 2.94 -3.34 11.51
CA HIS A 66 1.90 -2.30 11.55
C HIS A 66 2.36 -0.96 10.99
N GLY A 67 3.62 -0.82 10.60
CA GLY A 67 4.23 0.44 10.17
C GLY A 67 4.71 1.33 11.32
N VAL A 68 5.00 0.73 12.48
CA VAL A 68 5.64 1.44 13.61
C VAL A 68 7.15 1.39 13.42
N SER A 69 7.80 2.55 13.55
CA SER A 69 9.25 2.68 13.46
C SER A 69 9.93 2.03 14.67
N ILE A 70 11.04 1.35 14.43
CA ILE A 70 11.85 0.72 15.48
C ILE A 70 13.09 1.55 15.69
N HIS A 71 13.22 2.12 16.89
CA HIS A 71 14.40 2.87 17.29
C HIS A 71 15.53 1.92 17.66
N VAL A 72 16.71 2.21 17.12
CA VAL A 72 17.96 1.54 17.45
C VAL A 72 18.90 2.59 18.03
N GLY A 73 19.19 2.47 19.32
CA GLY A 73 20.13 3.32 20.03
C GLY A 73 21.56 3.12 19.56
N GLU A 74 22.44 4.05 19.95
CA GLU A 74 23.87 3.99 19.64
C GLU A 74 24.49 2.70 20.17
N GLN A 75 25.08 1.91 19.25
CA GLN A 75 25.71 0.63 19.58
C GLN A 75 26.66 0.19 18.47
N ALA A 76 27.59 -0.71 18.81
CA ALA A 76 28.45 -1.36 17.83
C ALA A 76 27.66 -2.45 17.09
N LEU A 77 27.44 -2.27 15.79
CA LEU A 77 26.82 -3.26 14.90
C LEU A 77 27.91 -3.98 14.11
N ALA A 78 28.06 -5.29 14.30
CA ALA A 78 29.09 -6.10 13.67
C ALA A 78 30.53 -5.53 13.86
N GLY A 79 30.80 -4.94 15.03
CA GLY A 79 32.10 -4.35 15.37
C GLY A 79 32.33 -2.93 14.84
N ILE A 80 31.30 -2.29 14.26
CA ILE A 80 31.35 -0.91 13.76
C ILE A 80 30.45 -0.05 14.63
N ASP A 81 30.98 1.04 15.17
CA ASP A 81 30.19 2.01 15.93
C ASP A 81 29.14 2.64 15.01
N SER A 82 27.87 2.47 15.38
CA SER A 82 26.72 3.02 14.66
C SER A 82 26.04 4.07 15.52
N PRO A 83 25.77 5.27 14.99
CA PRO A 83 24.92 6.25 15.67
C PRO A 83 23.50 5.69 15.84
N ALA A 84 22.69 6.33 16.67
CA ALA A 84 21.28 5.99 16.80
C ALA A 84 20.51 6.27 15.51
N PHE A 85 19.57 5.40 15.14
CA PHE A 85 18.75 5.54 13.94
C PHE A 85 17.38 4.86 14.11
N ASP A 86 16.44 5.19 13.24
CA ASP A 86 15.12 4.56 13.20
C ASP A 86 14.98 3.69 11.94
N ILE A 87 14.51 2.46 12.14
CA ILE A 87 14.04 1.60 11.05
C ILE A 87 12.56 1.92 10.85
N SER A 88 12.24 2.77 9.87
CA SER A 88 10.89 3.23 9.56
C SER A 88 10.28 2.59 8.32
N LEU A 89 11.05 1.76 7.59
CA LEU A 89 10.52 1.01 6.45
C LEU A 89 9.45 0.01 6.90
N ALA A 90 8.21 0.26 6.53
CA ALA A 90 7.11 -0.64 6.82
C ALA A 90 7.05 -1.81 5.81
N PRO A 91 7.13 -3.09 6.24
CA PRO A 91 6.90 -4.23 5.38
C PRO A 91 5.42 -4.31 4.96
N LEU A 92 5.12 -3.78 3.78
CA LEU A 92 3.76 -3.61 3.28
C LEU A 92 3.00 -4.94 3.16
N GLY A 93 3.70 -6.06 2.98
CA GLY A 93 3.09 -7.39 2.98
C GLY A 93 2.49 -7.76 4.33
N LEU A 94 3.17 -7.42 5.44
CA LEU A 94 2.61 -7.62 6.78
C LEU A 94 1.46 -6.65 7.05
N MET A 95 1.59 -5.38 6.66
CA MET A 95 0.49 -4.41 6.77
C MET A 95 -0.74 -4.87 5.98
N ALA A 96 -0.56 -5.46 4.80
CA ALA A 96 -1.63 -6.03 4.00
C ALA A 96 -2.30 -7.21 4.73
N VAL A 97 -1.54 -8.05 5.43
CA VAL A 97 -2.11 -9.12 6.28
C VAL A 97 -2.96 -8.54 7.41
N VAL A 98 -2.50 -7.48 8.10
CA VAL A 98 -3.29 -6.77 9.12
C VAL A 98 -4.58 -6.20 8.52
N TYR A 99 -4.49 -5.58 7.34
CA TYR A 99 -5.66 -5.08 6.61
C TYR A 99 -6.65 -6.21 6.28
N LEU A 100 -6.17 -7.37 5.83
CA LEU A 100 -7.02 -8.53 5.52
C LEU A 100 -7.72 -9.09 6.77
N PHE A 101 -7.05 -9.07 7.92
CA PHE A 101 -7.65 -9.44 9.19
C PHE A 101 -8.74 -8.46 9.61
N GLY A 102 -8.50 -7.15 9.56
CA GLY A 102 -9.54 -6.19 9.87
C GLY A 102 -10.69 -6.24 8.85
N ARG A 103 -10.42 -6.53 7.56
CA ARG A 103 -11.47 -6.85 6.57
C ARG A 103 -12.29 -8.08 6.95
N ARG A 104 -11.69 -9.11 7.53
CA ARG A 104 -12.41 -10.30 8.04
C ARG A 104 -13.31 -9.93 9.22
N THR A 105 -12.82 -9.12 10.15
CA THR A 105 -13.59 -8.66 11.32
C THR A 105 -14.74 -7.75 10.90
N ALA A 106 -14.49 -6.79 10.02
CA ALA A 106 -15.53 -5.93 9.44
C ALA A 106 -16.67 -6.73 8.80
N ARG A 107 -16.34 -7.78 8.03
CA ARG A 107 -17.34 -8.67 7.42
C ARG A 107 -18.29 -9.34 8.42
N LYS A 108 -17.83 -9.61 9.64
CA LYS A 108 -18.69 -10.18 10.70
C LYS A 108 -19.67 -9.17 11.29
N LEU A 109 -19.43 -7.87 11.08
CA LEU A 109 -20.33 -6.81 11.48
C LEU A 109 -21.43 -6.54 10.44
N TRP A 110 -21.36 -7.14 9.25
CA TRP A 110 -22.40 -6.99 8.23
C TRP A 110 -23.74 -7.52 8.75
N GLY A 111 -24.77 -6.66 8.71
CA GLY A 111 -26.08 -6.91 9.32
C GLY A 111 -26.30 -6.17 10.64
N ALA A 112 -25.27 -5.54 11.22
CA ALA A 112 -25.44 -4.64 12.35
C ALA A 112 -26.14 -3.32 11.92
N LEU A 113 -26.97 -2.78 12.82
CA LEU A 113 -27.64 -1.48 12.63
C LEU A 113 -26.66 -0.31 12.69
N GLU A 114 -25.58 -0.44 13.47
CA GLU A 114 -24.52 0.55 13.65
C GLU A 114 -23.17 -0.17 13.72
N PHE A 115 -22.16 0.34 13.01
CA PHE A 115 -20.80 -0.23 12.99
C PHE A 115 -19.89 0.37 14.07
N TRP A 116 -20.11 1.62 14.46
CA TRP A 116 -19.22 2.35 15.37
C TRP A 116 -18.94 1.62 16.70
N PRO A 117 -19.86 0.86 17.33
CA PRO A 117 -19.54 0.17 18.58
C PRO A 117 -18.49 -0.91 18.36
N GLY A 118 -18.54 -1.61 17.22
CA GLY A 118 -17.56 -2.63 16.85
C GLY A 118 -16.19 -2.03 16.53
N TRP A 119 -16.15 -0.88 15.85
CA TRP A 119 -14.92 -0.12 15.64
C TRP A 119 -14.27 0.32 16.95
N LEU A 120 -15.08 0.84 17.89
CA LEU A 120 -14.61 1.27 19.20
C LEU A 120 -14.09 0.09 20.04
N GLY A 121 -14.82 -1.03 20.08
CA GLY A 121 -14.37 -2.25 20.78
C GLY A 121 -13.05 -2.78 20.23
N ALA A 122 -12.93 -2.83 18.90
CA ALA A 122 -11.69 -3.21 18.23
C ALA A 122 -10.54 -2.24 18.55
N PHE A 123 -10.78 -0.93 18.47
CA PHE A 123 -9.80 0.11 18.79
C PHE A 123 -9.24 -0.05 20.20
N ILE A 124 -10.12 -0.15 21.21
CA ILE A 124 -9.72 -0.23 22.62
C ILE A 124 -8.86 -1.46 22.87
N VAL A 125 -9.26 -2.62 22.35
CA VAL A 125 -8.51 -3.86 22.54
C VAL A 125 -7.16 -3.79 21.85
N TYR A 126 -7.12 -3.39 20.59
CA TYR A 126 -5.87 -3.35 19.82
C TYR A 126 -4.88 -2.33 20.39
N ALA A 127 -5.37 -1.16 20.81
CA ALA A 127 -4.55 -0.15 21.47
C ALA A 127 -4.03 -0.64 22.82
N THR A 128 -4.86 -1.33 23.61
CA THR A 128 -4.44 -1.92 24.89
C THR A 128 -3.35 -2.97 24.68
N VAL A 129 -3.53 -3.88 23.70
CA VAL A 129 -2.53 -4.90 23.37
C VAL A 129 -1.22 -4.25 22.92
N ALA A 130 -1.28 -3.24 22.05
CA ALA A 130 -0.08 -2.53 21.61
C ALA A 130 0.64 -1.85 22.78
N ILE A 131 -0.07 -1.12 23.65
CA ILE A 131 0.50 -0.46 24.83
C ILE A 131 1.15 -1.46 25.79
N VAL A 132 0.51 -2.62 26.04
CA VAL A 132 1.05 -3.67 26.91
C VAL A 132 2.26 -4.36 26.28
N LEU A 133 2.24 -4.57 24.96
CA LEU A 133 3.32 -5.24 24.24
C LEU A 133 4.56 -4.35 24.10
N THR A 134 4.42 -3.03 24.02
CA THR A 134 5.54 -2.07 23.90
C THR A 134 6.68 -2.35 24.89
N PRO A 135 6.47 -2.32 26.22
CA PRO A 135 7.56 -2.57 27.17
C PRO A 135 8.10 -4.01 27.12
N ILE A 136 7.31 -4.98 26.65
CA ILE A 136 7.74 -6.38 26.49
C ILE A 136 8.66 -6.53 25.26
N ALA A 137 8.37 -5.77 24.20
CA ALA A 137 9.15 -5.77 22.96
C ALA A 137 10.42 -4.91 23.06
N SER A 138 10.50 -3.98 24.02
CA SER A 138 11.62 -3.08 24.20
C SER A 138 12.81 -3.72 24.91
N SER A 139 14.02 -3.41 24.43
CA SER A 139 15.30 -3.55 25.12
C SER A 139 15.95 -2.17 25.33
N PRO A 140 17.04 -2.06 26.10
CA PRO A 140 17.74 -0.78 26.30
C PRO A 140 18.20 -0.11 25.00
N THR A 141 18.53 -0.90 23.96
CA THR A 141 19.05 -0.39 22.69
C THR A 141 18.07 -0.51 21.53
N VAL A 142 17.06 -1.39 21.59
CA VAL A 142 16.11 -1.59 20.47
C VAL A 142 14.68 -1.57 20.98
N HIS A 143 13.87 -0.64 20.52
CA HIS A 143 12.49 -0.51 20.97
C HIS A 143 11.59 0.15 19.93
N PRO A 144 10.28 -0.13 19.91
CA PRO A 144 9.36 0.56 19.04
C PRO A 144 9.16 2.01 19.52
N VAL A 145 9.02 2.96 18.59
CA VAL A 145 8.75 4.36 18.93
C VAL A 145 7.41 4.47 19.66
N ALA A 146 7.44 4.90 20.93
CA ALA A 146 6.31 4.75 21.86
C ALA A 146 5.00 5.41 21.38
N ASN A 147 5.09 6.61 20.79
CA ASN A 147 3.91 7.34 20.29
C ASN A 147 3.26 6.62 19.10
N GLU A 148 4.09 6.08 18.21
CA GLU A 148 3.65 5.31 17.06
C GLU A 148 3.07 3.96 17.49
N ALA A 149 3.76 3.27 18.39
CA ALA A 149 3.33 1.99 18.96
C ALA A 149 1.95 2.08 19.64
N ALA A 150 1.65 3.19 20.32
CA ALA A 150 0.36 3.39 20.97
C ALA A 150 -0.80 3.66 20.00
N ALA A 151 -0.53 4.25 18.83
CA ALA A 151 -1.57 4.74 17.92
C ALA A 151 -1.69 3.92 16.62
N ILE A 152 -0.59 3.70 15.91
CA ILE A 152 -0.59 3.17 14.54
C ILE A 152 -1.22 1.77 14.44
N PRO A 153 -0.91 0.79 15.31
CA PRO A 153 -1.49 -0.55 15.19
C PRO A 153 -3.03 -0.55 15.27
N ALA A 154 -3.58 0.19 16.24
CA ALA A 154 -5.03 0.30 16.43
C ALA A 154 -5.69 1.08 15.29
N LEU A 155 -5.07 2.18 14.85
CA LEU A 155 -5.58 3.00 13.74
C LEU A 155 -5.56 2.22 12.43
N LEU A 156 -4.50 1.49 12.11
CA LEU A 156 -4.39 0.66 10.91
C LEU A 156 -5.48 -0.41 10.88
N TYR A 157 -5.63 -1.15 11.99
CA TYR A 157 -6.63 -2.20 12.09
C TYR A 157 -8.05 -1.65 11.97
N VAL A 158 -8.39 -0.57 12.68
CA VAL A 158 -9.72 0.04 12.62
C VAL A 158 -9.97 0.72 11.28
N ALA A 159 -8.98 1.38 10.67
CA ALA A 159 -9.11 1.96 9.34
C ALA A 159 -9.45 0.88 8.30
N SER A 160 -8.81 -0.29 8.36
CA SER A 160 -9.15 -1.41 7.48
C SER A 160 -10.59 -1.88 7.67
N MET A 161 -11.09 -1.88 8.92
CA MET A 161 -12.48 -2.20 9.22
C MET A 161 -13.45 -1.15 8.69
N VAL A 162 -13.17 0.14 8.90
CA VAL A 162 -13.98 1.27 8.45
C VAL A 162 -14.07 1.27 6.93
N VAL A 163 -12.94 1.16 6.22
CA VAL A 163 -12.90 1.09 4.76
C VAL A 163 -13.71 -0.10 4.24
N THR A 164 -13.52 -1.29 4.83
CA THR A 164 -14.26 -2.49 4.44
C THR A 164 -15.76 -2.36 4.71
N ASN A 165 -16.15 -1.81 5.85
CA ASN A 165 -17.55 -1.65 6.20
C ASN A 165 -18.22 -0.59 5.34
N LEU A 166 -17.59 0.55 5.07
CA LEU A 166 -18.22 1.64 4.32
C LEU A 166 -18.27 1.38 2.82
N PHE A 167 -17.19 0.83 2.24
CA PHE A 167 -17.06 0.67 0.78
C PHE A 167 -17.17 -0.78 0.29
N GLY A 168 -17.14 -1.77 1.21
CA GLY A 168 -17.25 -3.18 0.85
C GLY A 168 -18.68 -3.57 0.49
N ARG A 169 -18.81 -4.44 -0.53
CA ARG A 169 -20.10 -5.02 -0.94
C ARG A 169 -20.60 -6.02 0.10
N SER A 170 -21.65 -5.65 0.83
CA SER A 170 -22.38 -6.58 1.71
C SER A 170 -23.21 -7.54 0.87
N GLN A 171 -23.15 -8.84 1.19
CA GLN A 171 -24.03 -9.84 0.57
C GLN A 171 -25.48 -9.71 1.06
N ASN A 172 -25.68 -9.07 2.22
CA ASN A 172 -26.99 -8.88 2.82
C ASN A 172 -27.41 -7.41 2.64
N THR A 173 -28.35 -7.17 1.74
CA THR A 173 -28.84 -5.83 1.36
C THR A 173 -30.07 -5.40 2.16
N GLU A 174 -30.64 -6.30 2.98
CA GLU A 174 -31.90 -6.05 3.70
C GLU A 174 -31.75 -5.04 4.84
N VAL A 175 -30.55 -4.94 5.44
CA VAL A 175 -30.26 -4.01 6.54
C VAL A 175 -29.36 -2.88 6.05
N VAL A 176 -29.93 -1.69 5.93
CA VAL A 176 -29.14 -0.47 5.67
C VAL A 176 -28.57 0.04 6.99
N THR A 177 -27.26 -0.13 7.17
CA THR A 177 -26.54 0.35 8.34
C THR A 177 -26.48 1.89 8.37
N ARG A 178 -26.60 2.49 9.56
CA ARG A 178 -26.71 3.94 9.75
C ARG A 178 -25.52 4.72 9.18
N GLU A 179 -24.30 4.25 9.38
CA GLU A 179 -23.08 4.93 8.92
C GLU A 179 -22.92 4.90 7.40
N ARG A 180 -23.37 3.81 6.74
CA ARG A 180 -23.42 3.75 5.28
C ARG A 180 -24.45 4.73 4.72
N ALA A 181 -25.67 4.71 5.26
CA ALA A 181 -26.71 5.64 4.83
C ALA A 181 -26.29 7.10 5.02
N TRP A 182 -25.63 7.41 6.15
CA TRP A 182 -25.06 8.73 6.38
C TRP A 182 -23.99 9.09 5.35
N LEU A 183 -23.06 8.18 5.06
CA LEU A 183 -22.02 8.41 4.06
C LEU A 183 -22.60 8.61 2.67
N ASP A 184 -23.56 7.78 2.26
CA ASP A 184 -24.23 7.88 0.95
C ASP A 184 -24.98 9.21 0.82
N ASP A 185 -25.67 9.66 1.87
CA ASP A 185 -26.33 10.98 1.91
C ASP A 185 -25.30 12.12 1.85
N GLN A 186 -24.17 12.02 2.57
CA GLN A 186 -23.11 13.03 2.50
C GLN A 186 -22.46 13.10 1.12
N ILE A 187 -22.18 11.95 0.49
CA ILE A 187 -21.64 11.89 -0.88
C ILE A 187 -22.65 12.49 -1.86
N ALA A 188 -23.95 12.16 -1.73
CA ALA A 188 -25.00 12.71 -2.58
C ALA A 188 -25.12 14.23 -2.44
N ARG A 189 -25.16 14.76 -1.21
CA ARG A 189 -25.21 16.21 -0.94
C ARG A 189 -23.97 16.93 -1.49
N ARG A 190 -22.78 16.38 -1.25
CA ARG A 190 -21.54 16.95 -1.77
C ARG A 190 -21.51 16.90 -3.29
N SER A 191 -21.98 15.83 -3.92
CA SER A 191 -22.07 15.74 -5.37
C SER A 191 -23.05 16.77 -5.96
N GLN A 192 -24.11 17.12 -5.23
CA GLN A 192 -25.08 18.15 -5.64
C GLN A 192 -24.54 19.59 -5.47
N THR A 193 -23.69 19.82 -4.46
CA THR A 193 -23.11 21.15 -4.19
C THR A 193 -21.75 21.35 -4.88
N ALA A 194 -21.08 20.26 -5.25
CA ALA A 194 -19.83 20.29 -5.99
C ALA A 194 -20.05 20.95 -7.35
N ASN A 195 -19.05 21.72 -7.78
CA ASN A 195 -19.05 22.28 -9.13
C ASN A 195 -19.27 21.15 -10.14
N TRP A 196 -20.25 21.31 -11.03
CA TRP A 196 -20.66 20.31 -12.03
C TRP A 196 -19.47 19.74 -12.81
N PHE A 197 -18.43 20.56 -13.00
CA PHE A 197 -17.14 20.22 -13.60
C PHE A 197 -16.42 19.10 -12.81
N LEU A 198 -16.26 19.26 -11.49
CA LEU A 198 -15.56 18.29 -10.64
C LEU A 198 -16.38 17.00 -10.47
N ALA A 199 -17.70 17.12 -10.30
CA ALA A 199 -18.58 15.98 -10.13
C ALA A 199 -18.55 15.05 -11.36
N SER A 200 -18.63 15.63 -12.57
CA SER A 200 -18.65 14.87 -13.83
C SER A 200 -17.32 14.18 -14.14
N LEU A 201 -16.19 14.78 -13.75
CA LEU A 201 -14.85 14.25 -14.04
C LEU A 201 -14.36 13.23 -13.01
N SER A 202 -14.80 13.36 -11.75
CA SER A 202 -14.24 12.62 -10.61
C SER A 202 -14.25 11.10 -10.79
N LYS A 203 -15.38 10.50 -11.19
CA LYS A 203 -15.50 9.04 -11.30
C LYS A 203 -14.71 8.46 -12.48
N PRO A 204 -14.84 8.97 -13.73
CA PRO A 204 -14.02 8.51 -14.84
C PRO A 204 -12.52 8.73 -14.61
N ALA A 205 -12.14 9.90 -14.08
CA ALA A 205 -10.76 10.21 -13.76
C ALA A 205 -10.19 9.25 -12.71
N PHE A 206 -10.97 8.96 -11.66
CA PHE A 206 -10.58 8.02 -10.63
C PHE A 206 -10.37 6.62 -11.20
N ILE A 207 -11.36 6.07 -11.92
CA ILE A 207 -11.27 4.72 -12.50
C ILE A 207 -10.06 4.60 -13.44
N ALA A 208 -9.86 5.55 -14.36
CA ALA A 208 -8.74 5.49 -15.30
C ALA A 208 -7.40 5.71 -14.59
N GLY A 209 -7.30 6.70 -13.68
CA GLY A 209 -6.09 6.97 -12.92
C GLY A 209 -5.66 5.76 -12.09
N THR A 210 -6.58 5.17 -11.33
CA THR A 210 -6.33 3.94 -10.58
C THR A 210 -5.98 2.76 -11.49
N ALA A 211 -6.61 2.64 -12.66
CA ALA A 211 -6.27 1.58 -13.63
C ALA A 211 -4.83 1.70 -14.15
N VAL A 212 -4.31 2.93 -14.34
CA VAL A 212 -2.90 3.14 -14.69
C VAL A 212 -1.97 2.67 -13.59
N VAL A 213 -2.24 3.07 -12.34
CA VAL A 213 -1.40 2.70 -11.18
C VAL A 213 -1.43 1.19 -10.93
N VAL A 214 -2.61 0.57 -10.95
CA VAL A 214 -2.75 -0.89 -10.84
C VAL A 214 -2.04 -1.60 -11.99
N GLY A 215 -2.13 -1.07 -13.21
CA GLY A 215 -1.41 -1.58 -14.37
C GLY A 215 0.11 -1.52 -14.19
N LEU A 216 0.64 -0.40 -13.67
CA LEU A 216 2.07 -0.24 -13.38
C LEU A 216 2.55 -1.24 -12.33
N LEU A 217 1.79 -1.43 -11.25
CA LEU A 217 2.09 -2.44 -10.23
C LEU A 217 2.07 -3.86 -10.81
N ALA A 218 1.10 -4.17 -11.68
CA ALA A 218 1.01 -5.49 -12.32
C ALA A 218 2.20 -5.75 -13.26
N VAL A 219 2.55 -4.79 -14.12
CA VAL A 219 3.72 -4.91 -15.00
C VAL A 219 5.00 -4.97 -14.20
N SER A 220 5.12 -4.19 -13.12
CA SER A 220 6.27 -4.24 -12.21
C SER A 220 6.41 -5.60 -11.52
N ALA A 221 5.32 -6.19 -11.05
CA ALA A 221 5.36 -7.52 -10.44
C ALA A 221 5.85 -8.59 -11.42
N ILE A 222 5.41 -8.52 -12.68
CA ILE A 222 5.89 -9.40 -13.76
C ILE A 222 7.39 -9.15 -14.00
N PHE A 223 7.80 -7.89 -14.11
CA PHE A 223 9.20 -7.54 -14.36
C PHE A 223 10.12 -7.99 -13.22
N LEU A 224 9.69 -7.84 -11.97
CA LEU A 224 10.41 -8.31 -10.79
C LEU A 224 10.56 -9.84 -10.80
N ALA A 225 9.48 -10.57 -11.12
CA ALA A 225 9.53 -12.03 -11.23
C ALA A 225 10.49 -12.49 -12.34
N VAL A 226 10.43 -11.84 -13.50
CA VAL A 226 11.34 -12.09 -14.63
C VAL A 226 12.79 -11.79 -14.24
N SER A 227 13.03 -10.66 -13.59
CA SER A 227 14.38 -10.25 -13.17
C SER A 227 14.99 -11.22 -12.16
N LEU A 228 14.23 -11.61 -11.12
CA LEU A 228 14.68 -12.58 -10.14
C LEU A 228 14.96 -13.95 -10.77
N THR A 229 14.15 -14.35 -11.76
CA THR A 229 14.34 -15.63 -12.48
C THR A 229 15.62 -15.61 -13.31
N PHE A 230 15.89 -14.54 -14.05
CA PHE A 230 17.11 -14.44 -14.86
C PHE A 230 18.38 -14.21 -14.03
N ASN A 231 18.25 -13.57 -12.86
CA ASN A 231 19.37 -13.29 -11.96
C ASN A 231 19.46 -14.27 -10.77
N TRP A 232 18.91 -15.48 -10.90
CA TRP A 232 18.85 -16.46 -9.81
C TRP A 232 20.23 -16.84 -9.24
N VAL A 233 21.29 -16.79 -10.06
CA VAL A 233 22.68 -17.05 -9.61
C VAL A 233 23.13 -15.97 -8.62
N SER A 234 22.89 -14.70 -8.91
CA SER A 234 23.22 -13.58 -8.01
C SER A 234 22.44 -13.67 -6.71
N VAL A 235 21.14 -14.01 -6.79
CA VAL A 235 20.29 -14.24 -5.61
C VAL A 235 20.83 -15.38 -4.75
N THR A 236 21.21 -16.51 -5.37
CA THR A 236 21.75 -17.68 -4.66
C THR A 236 23.08 -17.36 -3.97
N ARG A 237 23.99 -16.64 -4.64
CA ARG A 237 25.26 -16.19 -4.03
C ARG A 237 25.03 -15.29 -2.81
N LEU A 238 24.00 -14.44 -2.83
CA LEU A 238 23.66 -13.61 -1.67
C LEU A 238 23.12 -14.47 -0.52
N TYR A 239 22.30 -15.48 -0.80
CA TYR A 239 21.88 -16.46 0.22
C TYR A 239 23.08 -17.23 0.82
N GLU A 240 23.98 -17.74 -0.02
CA GLU A 240 25.20 -18.43 0.41
C GLU A 240 26.12 -17.51 1.22
N GLY A 241 26.22 -16.24 0.82
CA GLY A 241 27.02 -15.23 1.51
C GLY A 241 26.48 -14.86 2.90
N LEU A 242 25.17 -15.00 3.14
CA LEU A 242 24.59 -14.84 4.48
C LEU A 242 24.92 -16.02 5.41
N GLN A 243 25.36 -17.15 4.87
CA GLN A 243 25.70 -18.37 5.63
C GLN A 243 24.59 -18.80 6.61
N VAL A 244 23.33 -18.56 6.25
CA VAL A 244 22.18 -18.90 7.09
C VAL A 244 21.88 -20.39 7.05
N SER A 245 21.36 -20.90 8.17
CA SER A 245 20.81 -22.25 8.24
C SER A 245 19.57 -22.40 7.33
N LEU A 246 19.04 -23.61 7.16
CA LEU A 246 17.78 -23.82 6.45
C LEU A 246 16.62 -22.99 7.05
N ILE A 247 16.55 -22.90 8.39
CA ILE A 247 15.47 -22.16 9.07
C ILE A 247 15.68 -20.66 8.89
N GLY A 248 16.90 -20.16 9.06
CA GLY A 248 17.28 -18.79 8.74
C GLY A 248 16.99 -18.43 7.27
N GLY A 249 17.24 -19.34 6.33
CA GLY A 249 16.90 -19.17 4.92
C GLY A 249 15.39 -19.03 4.66
N ILE A 250 14.57 -19.84 5.36
CA ILE A 250 13.11 -19.69 5.35
C ILE A 250 12.69 -18.34 5.94
N ALA A 251 13.27 -17.93 7.07
CA ALA A 251 12.97 -16.65 7.71
C ALA A 251 13.32 -15.45 6.80
N VAL A 252 14.49 -15.47 6.16
CA VAL A 252 14.91 -14.47 5.17
C VAL A 252 13.94 -14.44 3.99
N THR A 253 13.52 -15.60 3.47
CA THR A 253 12.55 -15.69 2.38
C THR A 253 11.20 -15.07 2.79
N LEU A 254 10.71 -15.37 4.00
CA LEU A 254 9.47 -14.79 4.52
C LEU A 254 9.57 -13.27 4.71
N ALA A 255 10.71 -12.76 5.18
CA ALA A 255 10.97 -11.34 5.29
C ALA A 255 10.98 -10.65 3.90
N GLN A 256 11.56 -11.29 2.89
CA GLN A 256 11.52 -10.79 1.51
C GLN A 256 10.09 -10.80 0.94
N LEU A 257 9.28 -11.82 1.24
CA LEU A 257 7.87 -11.85 0.85
C LEU A 257 7.06 -10.74 1.54
N ALA A 258 7.38 -10.45 2.80
CA ALA A 258 6.78 -9.32 3.52
C ALA A 258 7.14 -7.95 2.90
N LEU A 259 8.31 -7.83 2.29
CA LEU A 259 8.73 -6.62 1.56
C LEU A 259 8.33 -6.62 0.08
N LEU A 260 7.77 -7.71 -0.44
CA LEU A 260 7.46 -7.85 -1.86
C LEU A 260 6.58 -6.71 -2.40
N PRO A 261 5.54 -6.21 -1.69
CA PRO A 261 4.77 -5.08 -2.21
C PRO A 261 5.58 -3.77 -2.26
N ASN A 262 6.53 -3.56 -1.34
CA ASN A 262 7.46 -2.42 -1.42
C ASN A 262 8.29 -2.50 -2.71
N LEU A 263 8.84 -3.69 -3.02
CA LEU A 263 9.64 -3.92 -4.21
C LEU A 263 8.85 -3.75 -5.52
N ILE A 264 7.57 -4.14 -5.53
CA ILE A 264 6.68 -3.90 -6.66
C ILE A 264 6.43 -2.39 -6.86
N ILE A 265 6.31 -1.63 -5.78
CA ILE A 265 6.17 -0.16 -5.89
C ILE A 265 7.48 0.47 -6.40
N PHE A 266 8.63 -0.02 -5.95
CA PHE A 266 9.94 0.44 -6.44
C PHE A 266 10.13 0.11 -7.92
N GLY A 267 9.74 -1.08 -8.36
CA GLY A 267 9.76 -1.45 -9.77
C GLY A 267 8.77 -0.63 -10.60
N ALA A 268 7.60 -0.28 -10.06
CA ALA A 268 6.66 0.62 -10.72
C ALA A 268 7.26 2.02 -10.92
N ALA A 269 7.96 2.56 -9.92
CA ALA A 269 8.70 3.82 -10.05
C ALA A 269 9.89 3.72 -11.03
N TRP A 270 10.53 2.56 -11.13
CA TRP A 270 11.55 2.30 -12.14
C TRP A 270 10.94 2.33 -13.56
N LEU A 271 9.75 1.78 -13.78
CA LEU A 271 9.06 1.81 -15.08
C LEU A 271 8.69 3.22 -15.56
N THR A 272 8.54 4.20 -14.65
CA THR A 272 8.30 5.62 -14.99
C THR A 272 9.61 6.39 -15.18
N GLY A 273 10.78 5.73 -15.10
CA GLY A 273 12.07 6.39 -15.20
C GLY A 273 12.58 7.05 -13.91
N VAL A 274 11.73 7.23 -12.90
CA VAL A 274 12.08 7.88 -11.63
C VAL A 274 13.04 7.01 -10.82
N GLY A 275 12.78 5.71 -10.79
CA GLY A 275 13.60 4.78 -10.04
C GLY A 275 13.43 4.87 -8.52
N PHE A 276 14.43 4.40 -7.80
CA PHE A 276 14.48 4.37 -6.34
C PHE A 276 15.93 4.42 -5.84
N SER A 277 16.11 4.70 -4.55
CA SER A 277 17.41 4.79 -3.88
C SER A 277 17.56 3.67 -2.86
N ILE A 278 18.77 3.08 -2.82
CA ILE A 278 19.23 2.14 -1.79
C ILE A 278 20.30 2.85 -0.97
N GLY A 279 19.85 3.87 -0.23
CA GLY A 279 20.69 4.77 0.55
C GLY A 279 20.98 6.09 -0.17
N ALA A 280 21.29 7.12 0.62
CA ALA A 280 21.52 8.48 0.14
C ALA A 280 22.62 8.52 -0.95
N GLY A 281 22.33 9.26 -2.02
CA GLY A 281 23.21 9.41 -3.18
C GLY A 281 23.29 8.18 -4.09
N SER A 282 22.43 7.18 -3.93
CA SER A 282 22.28 6.08 -4.90
C SER A 282 21.04 6.26 -5.76
N THR A 283 21.08 5.71 -6.97
CA THR A 283 19.94 5.69 -7.88
C THR A 283 19.89 4.38 -8.65
N VAL A 284 18.71 3.79 -8.72
CA VAL A 284 18.39 2.65 -9.57
C VAL A 284 17.27 3.09 -10.51
N SER A 285 17.60 3.37 -11.76
CA SER A 285 16.65 3.85 -12.77
C SER A 285 16.94 3.22 -14.15
N PRO A 286 16.01 3.29 -15.11
CA PRO A 286 16.30 2.86 -16.48
C PRO A 286 17.37 3.70 -17.18
N PHE A 287 17.67 4.90 -16.67
CA PHE A 287 18.73 5.77 -17.19
C PHE A 287 20.12 5.35 -16.70
N GLY A 288 20.20 4.58 -15.62
CA GLY A 288 21.44 4.15 -15.00
C GLY A 288 21.24 3.66 -13.58
N THR A 289 22.18 2.83 -13.14
CA THR A 289 22.25 2.29 -11.78
C THR A 289 23.58 2.70 -11.17
N GLU A 290 23.53 3.61 -10.19
CA GLU A 290 24.67 4.06 -9.40
C GLU A 290 24.43 3.67 -7.95
N LEU A 291 25.19 2.69 -7.47
CA LEU A 291 25.03 2.12 -6.14
C LEU A 291 26.30 2.35 -5.32
N GLY A 292 26.12 2.76 -4.06
CA GLY A 292 27.17 2.64 -3.06
C GLY A 292 27.24 1.20 -2.52
N PRO A 293 27.96 0.97 -1.41
CA PRO A 293 27.86 -0.29 -0.69
C PRO A 293 26.41 -0.56 -0.29
N ILE A 294 25.88 -1.72 -0.68
CA ILE A 294 24.51 -2.14 -0.35
C ILE A 294 24.54 -3.36 0.59
N PRO A 295 23.53 -3.52 1.48
CA PRO A 295 23.41 -4.72 2.31
C PRO A 295 23.30 -6.00 1.47
N SER A 296 23.74 -7.13 2.02
CA SER A 296 23.68 -8.44 1.37
C SER A 296 22.27 -9.08 1.43
N ILE A 297 21.23 -8.34 1.04
CA ILE A 297 19.86 -8.87 1.02
C ILE A 297 19.60 -9.57 -0.32
N PRO A 298 19.15 -10.85 -0.34
CA PRO A 298 19.12 -11.64 -1.58
C PRO A 298 18.30 -11.06 -2.73
N PHE A 299 17.22 -10.32 -2.47
CA PHE A 299 16.42 -9.72 -3.55
C PHE A 299 17.21 -8.68 -4.37
N PHE A 300 18.28 -8.07 -3.81
CA PHE A 300 19.14 -7.16 -4.56
C PHE A 300 19.91 -7.87 -5.69
N GLY A 301 19.99 -9.20 -5.66
CA GLY A 301 20.53 -9.98 -6.77
C GLY A 301 19.76 -9.77 -8.08
N GLY A 302 18.48 -9.36 -8.02
CA GLY A 302 17.65 -9.04 -9.18
C GLY A 302 17.73 -7.58 -9.66
N LEU A 303 18.65 -6.77 -9.15
CA LEU A 303 18.82 -5.40 -9.62
C LEU A 303 19.41 -5.37 -11.03
N PRO A 304 18.92 -4.49 -11.93
CA PRO A 304 19.54 -4.28 -13.22
C PRO A 304 20.85 -3.48 -13.05
N ILE A 305 21.97 -4.20 -12.89
CA ILE A 305 23.30 -3.62 -12.73
C ILE A 305 24.05 -3.71 -14.08
N GLY A 306 24.67 -2.60 -14.50
CA GLY A 306 25.43 -2.52 -15.75
C GLY A 306 24.64 -1.89 -16.91
N GLU A 307 25.18 -2.01 -18.13
CA GLU A 307 24.56 -1.45 -19.33
C GLU A 307 23.25 -2.18 -19.66
N ASN A 308 22.14 -1.45 -19.69
CA ASN A 308 20.84 -1.96 -20.12
C ASN A 308 20.41 -1.23 -21.39
N PRO A 309 20.76 -1.74 -22.59
CA PRO A 309 20.41 -1.08 -23.85
C PRO A 309 18.90 -0.97 -24.09
N PHE A 310 18.09 -1.77 -23.39
CA PHE A 310 16.63 -1.76 -23.46
C PHE A 310 15.98 -0.98 -22.31
N GLY A 311 16.76 -0.40 -21.40
CA GLY A 311 16.25 0.34 -20.23
C GLY A 311 15.26 1.42 -20.63
N LEU A 312 15.56 2.22 -21.64
CA LEU A 312 14.67 3.29 -22.10
C LEU A 312 13.37 2.79 -22.73
N MET A 313 13.31 1.56 -23.26
CA MET A 313 12.08 1.02 -23.86
C MET A 313 10.97 0.84 -22.83
N VAL A 314 11.31 0.70 -21.54
CA VAL A 314 10.30 0.50 -20.49
C VAL A 314 9.48 1.75 -20.21
N LEU A 315 9.95 2.93 -20.61
CA LEU A 315 9.20 4.20 -20.49
C LEU A 315 7.95 4.24 -21.39
N VAL A 316 7.84 3.33 -22.36
CA VAL A 316 6.61 3.13 -23.14
C VAL A 316 5.47 2.54 -22.29
N VAL A 317 5.78 1.84 -21.20
CA VAL A 317 4.78 1.18 -20.34
C VAL A 317 3.77 2.16 -19.75
N PRO A 318 4.15 3.22 -19.00
CA PRO A 318 3.19 4.18 -18.46
C PRO A 318 2.34 4.84 -19.55
N VAL A 319 2.92 5.11 -20.73
CA VAL A 319 2.21 5.67 -21.89
C VAL A 319 1.12 4.71 -22.40
N LEU A 320 1.46 3.43 -22.61
CA LEU A 320 0.49 2.44 -23.07
C LEU A 320 -0.64 2.21 -22.05
N LEU A 321 -0.31 2.20 -20.77
CA LEU A 321 -1.29 2.05 -19.70
C LEU A 321 -2.24 3.26 -19.63
N ALA A 322 -1.72 4.49 -19.72
CA ALA A 322 -2.52 5.70 -19.78
C ALA A 322 -3.48 5.71 -20.98
N LEU A 323 -2.97 5.33 -22.16
CA LEU A 323 -3.78 5.19 -23.37
C LEU A 323 -4.90 4.16 -23.19
N ALA A 324 -4.55 2.95 -22.75
CA ALA A 324 -5.50 1.85 -22.56
C ALA A 324 -6.57 2.20 -21.51
N ALA A 325 -6.17 2.70 -20.35
CA ALA A 325 -7.08 3.08 -19.27
C ALA A 325 -8.06 4.16 -19.72
N THR A 326 -7.58 5.18 -20.43
CA THR A 326 -8.44 6.27 -20.91
C THR A 326 -9.44 5.79 -21.95
N VAL A 327 -9.03 4.94 -22.90
CA VAL A 327 -9.93 4.39 -23.92
C VAL A 327 -11.00 3.49 -23.29
N LEU A 328 -10.64 2.67 -22.30
CA LEU A 328 -11.56 1.74 -21.63
C LEU A 328 -12.60 2.46 -20.75
N VAL A 329 -12.30 3.67 -20.27
CA VAL A 329 -13.23 4.46 -19.45
C VAL A 329 -14.28 5.22 -20.28
N LYS A 330 -14.20 5.16 -21.62
CA LYS A 330 -15.17 5.80 -22.55
C LYS A 330 -16.65 5.62 -22.17
N PRO A 331 -17.15 4.42 -21.78
CA PRO A 331 -18.57 4.25 -21.43
C PRO A 331 -19.00 5.06 -20.20
N HIS A 332 -18.07 5.32 -19.28
CA HIS A 332 -18.31 6.09 -18.06
C HIS A 332 -18.13 7.60 -18.28
N ALA A 333 -17.56 8.01 -19.42
CA ALA A 333 -17.33 9.41 -19.78
C ALA A 333 -18.43 10.00 -20.70
N ALA A 334 -19.48 9.23 -21.00
CA ALA A 334 -20.57 9.67 -21.87
C ALA A 334 -21.29 10.92 -21.34
N ASP A 335 -21.44 11.07 -20.03
CA ASP A 335 -22.09 12.21 -19.38
C ASP A 335 -21.24 13.50 -19.46
N ILE A 336 -19.90 13.37 -19.52
CA ILE A 336 -18.97 14.50 -19.68
C ILE A 336 -19.19 15.20 -21.03
N ARG A 337 -19.60 14.45 -22.06
CA ARG A 337 -19.77 14.97 -23.42
C ARG A 337 -20.88 16.02 -23.55
N PHE A 338 -21.88 15.99 -22.68
CA PHE A 338 -23.05 16.87 -22.74
C PHE A 338 -22.90 18.17 -21.94
N ASN A 339 -22.01 18.18 -20.94
CA ASN A 339 -21.87 19.31 -20.02
C ASN A 339 -20.77 20.32 -20.42
N PHE A 340 -19.87 19.94 -21.35
CA PHE A 340 -18.73 20.77 -21.74
C PHE A 340 -18.97 21.49 -23.06
N ALA A 341 -18.62 22.78 -23.10
CA ALA A 341 -18.82 23.64 -24.26
C ALA A 341 -18.00 23.22 -25.50
N SER A 342 -16.91 22.45 -25.34
CA SER A 342 -16.14 21.92 -26.46
C SER A 342 -15.52 20.54 -26.18
N PRO A 343 -15.33 19.68 -27.20
CA PRO A 343 -14.63 18.40 -27.04
C PRO A 343 -13.19 18.57 -26.54
N LEU A 344 -12.56 19.70 -26.85
CA LEU A 344 -11.21 20.03 -26.40
C LEU A 344 -11.15 20.26 -24.89
N SER A 345 -12.07 21.07 -24.34
CA SER A 345 -12.09 21.36 -22.90
C SER A 345 -12.45 20.11 -22.08
N ALA A 346 -13.37 19.27 -22.58
CA ALA A 346 -13.67 17.98 -21.99
C ALA A 346 -12.43 17.06 -21.94
N ALA A 347 -11.70 16.94 -23.06
CA ALA A 347 -10.52 16.10 -23.16
C ALA A 347 -9.38 16.59 -22.24
N ILE A 348 -9.11 17.90 -22.21
CA ILE A 348 -8.07 18.47 -21.33
C ILE A 348 -8.41 18.19 -19.86
N SER A 349 -9.66 18.45 -19.48
CA SER A 349 -10.09 18.29 -18.09
C SER A 349 -10.04 16.84 -17.64
N LEU A 350 -10.43 15.91 -18.51
CA LEU A 350 -10.33 14.47 -18.23
C LEU A 350 -8.87 14.01 -18.15
N GLY A 351 -8.01 14.44 -19.09
CA GLY A 351 -6.59 14.10 -19.07
C GLY A 351 -5.88 14.59 -17.81
N LEU A 352 -6.10 15.84 -17.40
CA LEU A 352 -5.57 16.40 -16.16
C LEU A 352 -6.11 15.67 -14.93
N GLY A 353 -7.40 15.32 -14.92
CA GLY A 353 -8.01 14.57 -13.82
C GLY A 353 -7.40 13.17 -13.65
N ILE A 354 -7.25 12.43 -14.76
CA ILE A 354 -6.65 11.09 -14.76
C ILE A 354 -5.19 11.16 -14.28
N GLY A 355 -4.40 12.09 -14.84
CA GLY A 355 -3.01 12.29 -14.44
C GLY A 355 -2.88 12.67 -12.97
N LEU A 356 -3.75 13.53 -12.46
CA LEU A 356 -3.75 13.93 -11.05
C LEU A 356 -4.04 12.76 -10.11
N VAL A 357 -5.05 11.94 -10.41
CA VAL A 357 -5.35 10.76 -9.60
C VAL A 357 -4.17 9.80 -9.60
N ALA A 358 -3.65 9.44 -10.78
CA ALA A 358 -2.52 8.52 -10.90
C ALA A 358 -1.29 9.02 -10.14
N ALA A 359 -0.99 10.32 -10.24
CA ALA A 359 0.11 10.96 -9.52
C ALA A 359 -0.06 10.91 -8.01
N LEU A 360 -1.25 11.22 -7.49
CA LEU A 360 -1.53 11.20 -6.06
C LEU A 360 -1.47 9.79 -5.48
N GLU A 361 -2.04 8.80 -6.19
CA GLU A 361 -1.98 7.40 -5.78
C GLU A 361 -0.54 6.86 -5.81
N ALA A 362 0.21 7.16 -6.87
CA ALA A 362 1.62 6.77 -6.97
C ALA A 362 2.48 7.41 -5.86
N ALA A 363 2.26 8.71 -5.57
CA ALA A 363 2.93 9.41 -4.48
C ALA A 363 2.63 8.76 -3.11
N LEU A 364 1.36 8.42 -2.86
CA LEU A 364 0.95 7.76 -1.63
C LEU A 364 1.62 6.39 -1.50
N LEU A 365 1.61 5.59 -2.57
CA LEU A 365 2.27 4.28 -2.59
C LEU A 365 3.78 4.40 -2.35
N ALA A 366 4.46 5.34 -3.02
CA ALA A 366 5.88 5.60 -2.80
C ALA A 366 6.17 6.03 -1.36
N TRP A 367 5.32 6.89 -0.78
CA TRP A 367 5.48 7.35 0.60
C TRP A 367 5.37 6.21 1.61
N VAL A 368 4.37 5.32 1.50
CA VAL A 368 4.21 4.20 2.45
C VAL A 368 5.21 3.06 2.15
N ALA A 369 5.69 2.92 0.91
CA ALA A 369 6.66 1.89 0.55
C ALA A 369 8.10 2.20 0.94
N SER A 370 8.39 3.46 1.29
CA SER A 370 9.75 3.97 1.55
C SER A 370 9.94 4.28 3.03
N GLY A 371 11.17 4.23 3.49
CA GLY A 371 11.54 4.50 4.88
C GLY A 371 12.98 4.11 5.16
N GLY A 372 13.50 4.48 6.33
CA GLY A 372 14.85 4.15 6.73
C GLY A 372 15.01 2.66 7.07
N ILE A 373 16.12 2.07 6.67
CA ILE A 373 16.50 0.69 7.03
C ILE A 373 17.79 0.63 7.86
N GLY A 374 18.41 1.77 8.13
CA GLY A 374 19.71 1.83 8.81
C GLY A 374 20.17 3.27 9.07
N PRO A 375 21.37 3.43 9.65
CA PRO A 375 21.95 4.73 9.94
C PRO A 375 22.42 5.46 8.68
N GLU A 376 22.63 6.78 8.81
CA GLU A 376 23.28 7.63 7.82
C GLU A 376 22.64 7.49 6.43
N ARG A 377 23.42 7.02 5.43
CA ARG A 377 22.94 6.83 4.06
C ARG A 377 21.72 5.92 4.01
N LEU A 378 21.64 4.89 4.85
CA LEU A 378 20.54 3.92 4.83
C LEU A 378 19.22 4.45 5.42
N ALA A 379 19.19 5.70 5.89
CA ALA A 379 17.95 6.40 6.25
C ALA A 379 17.11 6.71 5.00
N GLU A 380 17.72 6.82 3.82
CA GLU A 380 17.04 7.07 2.54
C GLU A 380 16.91 5.78 1.73
N PHE A 381 15.88 4.98 2.01
CA PHE A 381 15.59 3.77 1.25
C PHE A 381 14.17 3.82 0.65
N GLY A 382 14.09 3.87 -0.68
CA GLY A 382 12.86 3.86 -1.45
C GLY A 382 12.75 4.93 -2.53
N VAL A 383 11.53 5.37 -2.80
CA VAL A 383 11.18 6.24 -3.94
C VAL A 383 10.85 7.64 -3.44
N ASN A 384 11.35 8.67 -4.13
CA ASN A 384 10.93 10.04 -3.86
C ASN A 384 9.46 10.24 -4.31
N PRO A 385 8.50 10.41 -3.37
CA PRO A 385 7.08 10.41 -3.71
C PRO A 385 6.67 11.63 -4.55
N TRP A 386 7.32 12.77 -4.35
CA TRP A 386 7.01 14.01 -5.07
C TRP A 386 7.54 13.98 -6.50
N MET A 387 8.74 13.44 -6.69
CA MET A 387 9.28 13.22 -8.04
C MET A 387 8.44 12.21 -8.81
N LEU A 388 8.03 11.12 -8.16
CA LEU A 388 7.14 10.14 -8.77
C LEU A 388 5.80 10.76 -9.15
N ALA A 389 5.19 11.56 -8.27
CA ALA A 389 3.94 12.27 -8.56
C ALA A 389 4.08 13.15 -9.81
N LEU A 390 5.15 13.94 -9.88
CA LEU A 390 5.39 14.87 -10.97
C LEU A 390 5.55 14.13 -12.31
N VAL A 391 6.40 13.10 -12.34
CA VAL A 391 6.66 12.34 -13.56
C VAL A 391 5.43 11.58 -14.01
N VAL A 392 4.75 10.87 -13.11
CA VAL A 392 3.50 10.16 -13.44
C VAL A 392 2.45 11.14 -13.97
N PHE A 393 2.31 12.32 -13.39
CA PHE A 393 1.40 13.35 -13.91
C PHE A 393 1.75 13.75 -15.34
N VAL A 394 3.04 14.01 -15.62
CA VAL A 394 3.54 14.43 -16.94
C VAL A 394 3.44 13.31 -17.98
N GLU A 395 3.64 12.05 -17.60
CA GLU A 395 3.50 10.91 -18.50
C GLU A 395 2.02 10.60 -18.81
N VAL A 396 1.15 10.68 -17.80
CA VAL A 396 -0.24 10.21 -17.91
C VAL A 396 -1.17 11.29 -18.46
N ALA A 397 -1.06 12.54 -18.00
CA ALA A 397 -2.03 13.58 -18.35
C ALA A 397 -2.07 13.92 -19.86
N PRO A 398 -0.95 14.11 -20.56
CA PRO A 398 -0.95 14.42 -21.99
C PRO A 398 -1.45 13.25 -22.84
N VAL A 399 -1.06 12.02 -22.49
CA VAL A 399 -1.49 10.81 -23.20
C VAL A 399 -2.99 10.60 -23.03
N SER A 400 -3.50 10.77 -21.82
CA SER A 400 -4.92 10.67 -21.51
C SER A 400 -5.72 11.78 -22.20
N PHE A 401 -5.19 13.00 -22.26
CA PHE A 401 -5.78 14.09 -23.04
C PHE A 401 -5.92 13.72 -24.52
N LEU A 402 -4.84 13.24 -25.15
CA LEU A 402 -4.85 12.87 -26.57
C LEU A 402 -5.82 11.71 -26.85
N ALA A 403 -5.83 10.69 -25.98
CA ALA A 403 -6.73 9.55 -26.06
C ALA A 403 -8.20 9.97 -25.91
N ALA A 404 -8.49 10.84 -24.94
CA ALA A 404 -9.83 11.39 -24.73
C ALA A 404 -10.28 12.24 -25.92
N PHE A 405 -9.41 13.08 -26.46
CA PHE A 405 -9.72 13.93 -27.62
C PHE A 405 -10.02 13.12 -28.87
N TYR A 406 -9.23 12.07 -29.16
CA TYR A 406 -9.48 11.16 -30.27
C TYR A 406 -10.82 10.42 -30.12
N SER A 407 -11.10 9.94 -28.90
CA SER A 407 -12.33 9.21 -28.56
C SER A 407 -13.58 10.09 -28.58
N ALA A 408 -13.44 11.39 -28.34
CA ALA A 408 -14.54 12.37 -28.31
C ALA A 408 -15.02 12.85 -29.68
N ARG A 409 -14.32 12.49 -30.78
CA ARG A 409 -14.75 12.87 -32.15
C ARG A 409 -16.18 12.37 -32.42
N PRO A 410 -17.08 13.22 -32.96
CA PRO A 410 -18.46 12.82 -33.25
C PRO A 410 -18.48 11.67 -34.25
N ASP A 411 -19.32 10.67 -33.98
CA ASP A 411 -19.68 9.68 -35.00
C ASP A 411 -20.33 10.43 -36.17
N LYS A 412 -20.07 9.98 -37.40
CA LYS A 412 -20.66 10.60 -38.61
C LYS A 412 -22.18 10.72 -38.39
N ALA A 413 -22.74 11.90 -38.67
CA ALA A 413 -24.17 12.14 -38.57
C ALA A 413 -24.92 10.99 -39.26
N ALA A 414 -25.90 10.41 -38.55
CA ALA A 414 -26.76 9.41 -39.15
C ALA A 414 -27.29 9.98 -40.48
N PRO A 415 -27.24 9.21 -41.58
CA PRO A 415 -27.74 9.69 -42.86
C PRO A 415 -29.17 10.17 -42.67
N ILE A 416 -29.45 11.39 -43.17
CA ILE A 416 -30.79 12.00 -43.07
C ILE A 416 -31.80 10.96 -43.59
N PRO A 417 -32.77 10.55 -42.76
CA PRO A 417 -33.82 9.62 -43.19
C PRO A 417 -34.46 10.13 -44.48
N GLU A 418 -34.71 9.25 -45.47
CA GLU A 418 -35.18 9.71 -46.79
C GLU A 418 -36.45 10.54 -46.73
N HIS A 419 -37.32 10.33 -45.73
CA HIS A 419 -38.53 11.12 -45.53
C HIS A 419 -38.28 12.58 -45.08
N LEU A 420 -37.05 12.93 -44.70
CA LEU A 420 -36.60 14.28 -44.34
C LEU A 420 -35.73 14.93 -45.43
N LYS A 421 -35.40 14.21 -46.50
CA LYS A 421 -34.78 14.79 -47.70
C LYS A 421 -35.90 15.43 -48.54
N ARG A 422 -36.16 16.71 -48.32
CA ARG A 422 -37.03 17.52 -49.20
C ARG A 422 -36.20 18.34 -50.16
#